data_AF-A0AA41VE74-F1
#
_entry.id   AF-A0AA41VE74-F1
#
_cell.length_a   1.000
_cell.length_b   1.000
_cell.length_c   1.000
_cell.angle_alpha   90.00
_cell.angle_beta   90.00
_cell.angle_gamma   90.00
#
_symmetry.space_group_name_H-M   'P 1'
#
loop_
_entity.id
_entity.type
_entity.pdbx_description
1 polymer ?
#
loop_
_entity_poly.entity_id
_entity_poly.type
_entity_poly.pdbx_seq_one_letter_code
_entity_poly.pdbx_strand_id
1 'polypeptide(L)'
;MEKPASSSYKPHFFQPILPGSSSAHVLSIPKAFQRDYLVNGEDSEGIATLKSPLKSWKVKMNDFKFTEGWGEFFKAHNLIEYPLPKLMSDESKVHHGEKMGKC
;
A
#
# COMPACT_ATOMS: atom_id res chain seq x y z
N MET A 1 -43.05 14.47 -5.74
CA MET A 1 -41.61 14.50 -5.44
C MET A 1 -40.93 13.56 -6.42
N GLU A 2 -40.40 14.13 -7.50
CA GLU A 2 -39.74 13.38 -8.56
C GLU A 2 -38.41 12.85 -8.02
N LYS A 3 -38.24 11.52 -8.02
CA LYS A 3 -36.97 10.87 -7.68
C LYS A 3 -35.96 11.24 -8.78
N PRO A 4 -34.88 12.00 -8.50
CA PRO A 4 -33.95 12.38 -9.55
C PRO A 4 -33.35 11.12 -10.18
N ALA A 5 -33.22 11.16 -11.50
CA ALA A 5 -32.71 10.08 -12.33
C ALA A 5 -31.41 9.52 -11.73
N SER A 6 -31.40 8.20 -11.53
CA SER A 6 -30.26 7.43 -11.04
C SER A 6 -29.11 7.55 -12.02
N SER A 7 -28.30 8.60 -11.90
CA SER A 7 -26.89 8.53 -12.30
C SER A 7 -26.32 7.26 -11.67
N SER A 8 -25.55 6.48 -12.42
CA SER A 8 -24.89 5.28 -11.91
C SER A 8 -23.85 5.72 -10.86
N TYR A 9 -24.29 6.00 -9.64
CA TYR A 9 -23.47 6.46 -8.53
C TYR A 9 -22.64 5.27 -8.05
N LYS A 10 -21.47 5.07 -8.66
CA LYS A 10 -20.45 4.16 -8.13
C LYS A 10 -19.84 4.86 -6.90
N PRO A 11 -20.13 4.39 -5.68
CA PRO A 11 -19.63 5.04 -4.48
C PRO A 11 -18.10 4.96 -4.46
N HIS A 12 -17.45 6.05 -4.13
CA HIS A 12 -16.00 6.15 -4.06
C HIS A 12 -15.58 6.97 -2.84
N PHE A 13 -14.40 6.68 -2.31
CA PHE A 13 -13.79 7.44 -1.23
C PHE A 13 -12.35 7.78 -1.59
N PHE A 14 -11.82 8.84 -0.97
CA PHE A 14 -10.41 9.20 -1.04
C PHE A 14 -9.81 9.10 0.35
N GLN A 15 -8.71 8.34 0.46
CA GLN A 15 -7.97 8.20 1.71
C GLN A 15 -6.51 8.52 1.45
N PRO A 16 -5.98 9.63 2.01
CA PRO A 16 -4.56 9.93 1.92
C PRO A 16 -3.79 8.87 2.70
N ILE A 17 -2.73 8.34 2.11
CA ILE A 17 -1.85 7.38 2.75
C ILE A 17 -0.61 8.14 3.20
N LEU A 18 -0.49 8.35 4.51
CA LEU A 18 0.61 9.11 5.08
C LEU A 18 1.85 8.23 5.30
N PRO A 19 3.05 8.70 4.93
CA PRO A 19 4.29 8.02 5.25
C PRO A 19 4.52 7.99 6.77
N GLY A 20 5.06 6.88 7.27
CA GLY A 20 5.27 6.66 8.71
C GLY A 20 4.04 6.20 9.49
N SER A 21 2.88 6.10 8.85
CA SER A 21 1.69 5.49 9.46
C SER A 21 1.69 3.97 9.32
N SER A 22 0.93 3.27 10.17
CA SER A 22 0.70 1.82 10.04
C SER A 22 -0.01 1.41 8.74
N SER A 23 -0.39 2.39 7.90
CA SER A 23 -0.96 2.18 6.57
C SER A 23 -0.04 1.46 5.59
N ALA A 24 1.26 1.38 5.86
CA ALA A 24 2.18 0.54 5.08
C ALA A 24 1.86 -0.97 5.20
N HIS A 25 1.31 -1.39 6.35
CA HIS A 25 0.99 -2.79 6.62
C HIS A 25 -0.50 -3.08 6.47
N VAL A 26 -1.37 -2.10 6.76
CA VAL A 26 -2.81 -2.29 6.75
C VAL A 26 -3.56 -1.00 6.38
N LEU A 27 -4.38 -1.03 5.34
CA LEU A 27 -5.25 0.10 4.99
C LEU A 27 -6.69 -0.22 5.41
N SER A 28 -7.27 0.60 6.28
CA SER A 28 -8.67 0.47 6.70
C SER A 28 -9.57 1.37 5.86
N ILE A 29 -10.73 0.88 5.42
CA ILE A 29 -11.74 1.69 4.72
C ILE A 29 -12.31 2.75 5.69
N PRO A 30 -12.63 3.98 5.25
CA PRO A 30 -13.23 4.99 6.11
C PRO A 30 -14.55 4.52 6.72
N LYS A 31 -14.75 4.74 8.02
CA LYS A 31 -15.97 4.33 8.73
C LYS A 31 -17.26 4.90 8.13
N ALA A 32 -17.23 6.14 7.64
CA ALA A 32 -18.39 6.73 6.98
C ALA A 32 -18.79 5.92 5.73
N PHE A 33 -17.80 5.55 4.90
CA PHE A 33 -18.01 4.75 3.72
C PHE A 33 -18.52 3.34 4.05
N GLN A 34 -17.99 2.73 5.11
CA GLN A 34 -18.49 1.44 5.60
C GLN A 34 -19.97 1.51 5.98
N ARG A 35 -20.36 2.53 6.75
CA ARG A 35 -21.74 2.70 7.24
C ARG A 35 -22.73 2.95 6.12
N ASP A 36 -22.32 3.67 5.08
CA ASP A 36 -23.22 4.09 4.01
C ASP A 36 -23.29 3.06 2.87
N TYR A 37 -22.25 2.24 2.68
CA TYR A 37 -22.12 1.37 1.50
C TYR A 37 -21.70 -0.07 1.75
N LEU A 38 -21.17 -0.42 2.93
CA LEU A 38 -20.70 -1.78 3.27
C LEU A 38 -21.42 -2.28 4.53
N VAL A 39 -22.75 -2.31 4.44
CA VAL A 39 -23.65 -2.50 5.59
C VAL A 39 -23.82 -3.98 5.94
N ASN A 40 -23.55 -4.89 5.00
CA ASN A 40 -23.61 -6.32 5.25
C ASN A 40 -22.29 -6.81 5.87
N GLY A 41 -22.37 -7.70 6.86
CA GLY A 41 -21.18 -8.31 7.47
C GLY A 41 -20.33 -9.10 6.46
N GLU A 42 -20.94 -9.58 5.38
CA GLU A 42 -20.26 -10.22 4.25
C GLU A 42 -19.34 -9.26 3.48
N ASP A 43 -19.59 -7.95 3.55
CA ASP A 43 -18.74 -6.93 2.93
C ASP A 43 -17.50 -6.60 3.78
N SER A 44 -17.37 -7.19 4.97
CA SER A 44 -16.23 -6.94 5.88
C SER A 44 -15.03 -7.84 5.60
N GLU A 45 -15.24 -9.00 4.97
CA GLU A 45 -14.20 -9.98 4.64
C GLU A 45 -14.31 -10.42 3.17
N GLY A 46 -13.19 -10.56 2.48
CA GLY A 46 -13.18 -11.05 1.10
C GLY A 46 -11.89 -10.78 0.35
N ILE A 47 -11.96 -10.86 -0.98
CA ILE A 47 -10.85 -10.49 -1.88
C ILE A 47 -11.25 -9.26 -2.69
N ALA A 48 -10.55 -8.16 -2.46
CA ALA A 48 -10.65 -6.96 -3.28
C ALA A 48 -9.66 -7.00 -4.44
N THR A 49 -10.03 -6.40 -5.57
CA THR A 49 -9.11 -6.24 -6.72
C THR A 49 -8.74 -4.78 -6.87
N LEU A 50 -7.48 -4.46 -6.56
CA LEU A 50 -6.90 -3.14 -6.84
C LEU A 50 -6.43 -3.10 -8.29
N LYS A 51 -6.76 -2.03 -9.02
CA LYS A 51 -6.40 -1.87 -10.42
C LYS A 51 -5.56 -0.61 -10.60
N SER A 52 -4.44 -0.77 -11.29
CA SER A 52 -3.68 0.31 -11.91
C SER A 52 -3.81 0.19 -13.44
N PRO A 53 -3.37 1.20 -14.20
CA PRO A 53 -3.38 1.13 -15.67
C PRO A 53 -2.64 -0.07 -16.25
N LEU A 54 -1.65 -0.62 -15.53
CA LEU A 54 -0.75 -1.66 -16.05
C LEU A 54 -0.91 -3.02 -15.34
N LYS A 55 -1.46 -3.05 -14.13
CA LYS A 55 -1.48 -4.24 -13.29
C LYS A 55 -2.68 -4.24 -12.34
N SER A 56 -3.14 -5.43 -12.00
CA SER A 56 -4.11 -5.65 -10.94
C SER A 56 -3.53 -6.48 -9.80
N TRP A 57 -3.95 -6.20 -8.57
CA TRP A 57 -3.57 -6.95 -7.37
C TRP A 57 -4.82 -7.48 -6.69
N LYS A 58 -4.80 -8.76 -6.32
CA LYS A 58 -5.80 -9.34 -5.43
C LYS A 58 -5.33 -9.13 -4.01
N VAL A 59 -6.16 -8.48 -3.20
CA VAL A 59 -5.83 -8.08 -1.83
C VAL A 59 -6.90 -8.64 -0.91
N LYS A 60 -6.49 -9.36 0.12
CA LYS A 60 -7.44 -9.86 1.13
C LYS A 60 -7.92 -8.70 1.99
N MET A 61 -9.22 -8.68 2.24
CA MET A 61 -9.87 -7.78 3.17
C MET A 61 -10.35 -8.58 4.39
N ASN A 62 -10.07 -8.08 5.59
CA ASN A 62 -10.62 -8.60 6.85
C ASN A 62 -11.02 -7.42 7.72
N ASP A 63 -12.23 -7.44 8.29
CA ASP A 63 -12.75 -6.35 9.12
C ASP A 63 -12.67 -4.97 8.43
N PHE A 64 -12.96 -4.93 7.13
CA PHE A 64 -12.82 -3.74 6.26
C PHE A 64 -11.39 -3.19 6.15
N LYS A 65 -10.39 -4.03 6.39
CA LYS A 65 -8.97 -3.69 6.25
C LYS A 65 -8.31 -4.53 5.19
N PHE A 66 -7.57 -3.87 4.30
CA PHE A 66 -6.70 -4.52 3.34
C PHE A 66 -5.46 -5.05 4.06
N THR A 67 -5.27 -6.37 4.00
CA THR A 67 -4.19 -7.08 4.69
C THR A 67 -3.25 -7.73 3.68
N GLU A 68 -3.44 -9.01 3.38
CA GLU A 68 -2.57 -9.77 2.49
C GLU A 68 -2.63 -9.23 1.06
N GLY A 69 -1.46 -8.98 0.45
CA GLY A 69 -1.36 -8.37 -0.88
C GLY A 69 -1.37 -6.83 -0.89
N TRP A 70 -1.75 -6.18 0.22
CA TRP A 70 -1.72 -4.71 0.33
C TRP A 70 -0.29 -4.16 0.26
N GLY A 71 0.64 -4.78 0.98
CA GLY A 71 2.04 -4.34 1.00
C GLY A 71 2.71 -4.38 -0.37
N GLU A 72 2.34 -5.35 -1.22
CA GLU A 72 2.86 -5.45 -2.59
C GLU A 72 2.33 -4.33 -3.49
N PHE A 73 1.07 -3.93 -3.30
CA PHE A 73 0.51 -2.74 -3.94
C PHE A 73 1.19 -1.46 -3.44
N PHE A 74 1.36 -1.33 -2.12
CA PHE A 74 2.00 -0.16 -1.49
C PHE A 74 3.44 0.05 -1.97
N LYS A 75 4.23 -1.03 -2.08
CA LYS A 75 5.58 -1.01 -2.66
C LYS A 75 5.57 -0.65 -4.15
N ALA A 76 4.70 -1.27 -4.94
CA ALA A 76 4.66 -1.06 -6.39
C ALA A 76 4.35 0.40 -6.77
N HIS A 77 3.63 1.11 -5.92
CA HIS A 77 3.28 2.52 -6.11
C HIS A 77 4.21 3.49 -5.39
N ASN A 78 5.34 3.03 -4.83
CA ASN A 78 6.33 3.86 -4.11
C ASN A 78 5.67 4.85 -3.12
N LEU A 79 4.58 4.44 -2.45
CA LEU A 79 3.91 5.26 -1.43
C LEU A 79 4.76 5.41 -0.15
N ILE A 80 5.92 4.76 -0.14
CA ILE A 80 7.01 5.03 0.78
C ILE A 80 7.63 6.37 0.32
N GLU A 81 7.25 7.47 0.96
CA GLU A 81 8.04 8.70 0.88
C GLU A 81 9.49 8.30 1.20
N TYR A 82 10.36 8.45 0.21
CA TYR A 82 11.81 8.28 0.26
C TYR A 82 12.33 7.47 1.46
N PRO A 83 12.82 6.22 1.28
CA PRO A 83 13.94 5.85 2.12
C PRO A 83 14.99 6.93 1.85
N LEU A 84 15.29 7.77 2.84
CA LEU A 84 16.54 8.53 2.84
C LEU A 84 17.58 7.54 2.34
N PRO A 85 18.32 7.84 1.26
CA PRO A 85 19.41 6.97 0.86
C PRO A 85 20.18 6.76 2.14
N LYS A 86 20.21 5.51 2.63
CA LYS A 86 21.19 5.12 3.61
C LYS A 86 22.45 5.70 3.04
N LEU A 87 23.05 6.65 3.77
CA LEU A 87 24.36 7.18 3.47
C LEU A 87 25.12 5.99 2.93
N MET A 88 25.36 6.00 1.62
CA MET A 88 26.33 5.13 1.02
C MET A 88 27.56 5.66 1.70
N SER A 89 27.91 5.05 2.83
CA SER A 89 29.21 5.21 3.42
C SER A 89 30.13 4.80 2.31
N ASP A 90 30.67 5.82 1.66
CA ASP A 90 31.81 5.74 0.81
C ASP A 90 32.94 5.19 1.69
N GLU A 91 32.99 3.87 1.84
CA GLU A 91 34.24 3.19 2.07
C GLU A 91 34.74 2.76 0.69
N SER A 92 35.16 3.79 -0.06
CA SER A 92 36.16 3.64 -1.09
C SER A 92 37.28 2.75 -0.57
N LYS A 93 37.59 1.74 -1.38
CA LYS A 93 38.69 0.80 -1.23
C LYS A 93 39.98 1.48 -0.76
N VAL A 94 40.69 0.83 0.17
CA VAL A 94 42.16 0.77 0.12
C VAL A 94 42.56 -0.68 -0.16
N HIS A 95 43.00 -0.91 -1.39
CA HIS A 95 43.78 -2.06 -1.78
C HIS A 95 45.21 -1.57 -2.03
N HIS A 96 46.09 -1.73 -1.04
CA HIS A 96 47.55 -1.70 -1.16
C HIS A 96 48.12 -2.13 0.21
N GLY A 97 49.02 -3.10 0.36
CA GLY A 97 49.80 -3.82 -0.61
C GLY A 97 50.42 -5.09 -0.01
N GLU A 98 50.97 -5.86 -0.95
CA GLU A 98 52.01 -6.88 -0.87
C GLU A 98 52.87 -6.93 0.40
N LYS A 99 53.05 -8.14 0.96
CA LYS A 99 54.40 -8.73 1.08
C LYS A 99 54.39 -10.22 1.37
N MET A 100 54.98 -10.95 0.42
CA MET A 100 55.60 -12.25 0.59
C MET A 100 56.77 -12.14 1.59
N GLY A 101 56.90 -13.09 2.50
CA GLY A 101 58.04 -13.16 3.42
C GLY A 101 58.06 -14.49 4.17
N LYS A 102 58.81 -15.44 3.61
CA LYS A 102 59.19 -16.72 4.22
C LYS A 102 60.06 -16.48 5.46
N CYS A 103 59.83 -17.26 6.52
CA CYS A 103 60.85 -17.80 7.43
C CYS A 103 60.37 -19.19 7.88
#